data_AF-A3CTU9-F1
#
_entry.id   AF-A3CTU9-F1
#
_cell.length_a   1.000
_cell.length_b   1.000
_cell.length_c   1.000
_cell.angle_alpha   90.00
_cell.angle_beta   90.00
_cell.angle_gamma   90.00
#
_symmetry.space_group_name_H-M   'P 1'
#
loop_
_entity.id
_entity.type
_entity.pdbx_description
1 polymer ?
#
loop_
_entity_poly.entity_id
_entity_poly.type
_entity_poly.pdbx_seq_one_letter_code
_entity_poly.pdbx_strand_id
1 'polypeptide(L)'
;MTRPIHPHAIHHARLTDLTQSNGKKQALSEMELRLVAGWEKNSAMPEVYIHLSGADVERKFLEDAGFIDETPDPADAALEPRQCPRCKNLNAHDALYCATCSMALVEEAARKVDESTEEARKSGEYLQLLKALKADLGL
;
A
#
# COMPACT_ATOMS: atom_id res chain seq x y z
N MET A 1 28.98 7.56 5.84
CA MET A 1 29.49 7.40 4.45
C MET A 1 28.49 8.02 3.49
N THR A 2 28.83 9.13 2.83
CA THR A 2 28.01 9.75 1.78
C THR A 2 28.41 9.16 0.43
N ARG A 3 27.59 8.28 -0.16
CA ARG A 3 27.79 7.88 -1.56
C ARG A 3 27.52 9.09 -2.46
N PRO A 4 28.33 9.32 -3.50
CA PRO A 4 28.09 10.43 -4.41
C PRO A 4 26.76 10.23 -5.16
N ILE A 5 25.94 11.29 -5.24
CA ILE A 5 24.69 11.29 -5.99
C ILE A 5 24.99 11.71 -7.42
N HIS A 6 24.83 10.80 -8.36
CA HIS A 6 25.00 11.04 -9.80
C HIS A 6 23.99 10.18 -10.59
N PRO A 7 23.72 10.50 -11.87
CA PRO A 7 22.67 9.81 -12.65
C PRO A 7 22.80 8.29 -12.65
N HIS A 8 24.01 7.75 -12.80
CA HIS A 8 24.25 6.31 -12.73
C HIS A 8 23.92 5.70 -11.35
N ALA A 9 24.17 6.40 -10.25
CA ALA A 9 23.80 5.92 -8.91
C ALA A 9 22.28 5.86 -8.73
N ILE A 10 21.55 6.85 -9.26
CA ILE A 10 20.08 6.88 -9.25
C ILE A 10 19.53 5.73 -10.10
N HIS A 11 20.09 5.53 -11.29
CA HIS A 11 19.72 4.43 -12.19
C HIS A 11 19.95 3.06 -11.54
N HIS A 12 21.11 2.84 -10.93
CA HIS A 12 21.40 1.62 -10.18
C HIS A 12 20.40 1.39 -9.04
N ALA A 13 20.15 2.42 -8.22
CA ALA A 13 19.20 2.29 -7.11
C ALA A 13 17.80 1.92 -7.60
N ARG A 14 17.34 2.52 -8.70
CA ARG A 14 16.04 2.21 -9.29
C ARG A 14 15.96 0.79 -9.84
N LEU A 15 17.00 0.29 -10.51
CA LEU A 15 17.00 -1.07 -11.03
C LEU A 15 17.05 -2.10 -9.90
N THR A 16 17.83 -1.85 -8.85
CA THR A 16 17.81 -2.68 -7.64
C THR A 16 16.42 -2.72 -6.98
N ASP A 17 15.73 -1.59 -6.89
CA ASP A 17 14.35 -1.50 -6.38
C ASP A 17 13.31 -2.21 -7.27
N LEU A 18 13.61 -2.43 -8.56
CA LEU A 18 12.73 -3.15 -9.48
C LEU A 18 12.97 -4.67 -9.45
N THR A 19 14.15 -5.13 -9.04
CA THR A 19 14.47 -6.56 -8.94
C THR A 19 14.22 -7.13 -7.55
N GLN A 20 14.19 -6.29 -6.51
CA GLN A 20 13.83 -6.73 -5.17
C GLN A 20 12.31 -6.87 -5.03
N SER A 21 11.87 -8.04 -4.55
CA SER A 21 10.50 -8.26 -4.08
C SER A 21 10.37 -7.73 -2.66
N ASN A 22 10.23 -6.41 -2.51
CA ASN A 22 9.93 -5.81 -1.23
C ASN A 22 8.42 -5.54 -1.20
N GLY A 23 7.70 -6.23 -0.30
CA GLY A 23 6.27 -6.02 -0.05
C GLY A 23 5.35 -6.60 -1.11
N LYS A 24 4.38 -5.78 -1.56
CA LYS A 24 3.36 -6.15 -2.57
C LYS A 24 3.82 -6.02 -4.02
N LYS A 25 4.99 -5.42 -4.25
CA LYS A 25 5.48 -5.17 -5.60
C LYS A 25 6.20 -6.42 -6.10
N GLN A 26 5.60 -7.10 -7.06
CA GLN A 26 6.22 -8.22 -7.74
C GLN A 26 7.53 -7.76 -8.41
N ALA A 27 8.62 -8.47 -8.13
CA ALA A 27 9.89 -8.23 -8.79
C ALA A 27 9.75 -8.46 -10.31
N LEU A 28 10.38 -7.58 -11.10
CA LEU A 28 10.38 -7.76 -12.55
C LEU A 28 11.15 -9.03 -12.93
N SER A 29 10.62 -9.77 -13.91
CA SER A 29 11.41 -10.79 -14.60
C SER A 29 12.58 -10.16 -15.34
N GLU A 30 13.60 -10.96 -15.65
CA GLU A 30 14.77 -10.50 -16.40
C GLU A 30 14.38 -9.82 -17.72
N MET A 31 13.40 -10.37 -18.44
CA MET A 31 12.94 -9.85 -19.72
C MET A 31 12.27 -8.48 -19.57
N GLU A 32 11.45 -8.30 -18.54
CA GLU A 32 10.81 -7.01 -18.24
C GLU A 32 11.85 -5.98 -17.81
N LEU A 33 12.83 -6.39 -16.98
CA LEU A 33 13.93 -5.53 -16.56
C LEU A 33 14.75 -5.03 -17.75
N ARG A 34 15.05 -5.91 -18.72
CA ARG A 34 15.75 -5.53 -19.97
C ARG A 34 14.98 -4.47 -20.76
N LEU A 35 13.65 -4.61 -20.85
CA LEU A 35 12.81 -3.63 -21.56
C LEU A 35 12.80 -2.28 -20.84
N VAL A 36 12.65 -2.27 -19.51
CA VAL A 36 12.64 -1.05 -18.70
C VAL A 36 14.00 -0.34 -18.73
N ALA A 37 15.10 -1.11 -18.69
CA ALA A 37 16.46 -0.58 -18.70
C ALA A 37 17.00 -0.26 -20.11
N GLY A 38 16.29 -0.64 -21.17
CA GLY A 38 16.71 -0.42 -22.56
C GLY A 38 17.93 -1.26 -22.99
N TRP A 39 18.12 -2.44 -22.40
CA TRP A 39 19.24 -3.32 -22.74
C TRP A 39 18.94 -4.21 -23.95
N GLU A 40 20.00 -4.56 -24.68
CA GLU A 40 19.92 -5.59 -25.70
C GLU A 40 19.55 -6.95 -25.09
N LYS A 41 18.94 -7.82 -25.91
CA LYS A 41 18.46 -9.15 -25.48
C LYS A 41 19.56 -10.07 -24.95
N ASN A 42 20.80 -9.84 -25.34
CA ASN A 42 22.00 -10.61 -24.99
C ASN A 42 22.93 -9.87 -24.01
N SER A 43 22.52 -8.71 -23.48
CA SER A 43 23.29 -8.00 -22.45
C SER A 43 23.47 -8.83 -21.18
N ALA A 44 24.66 -8.79 -20.58
CA ALA A 44 24.94 -9.38 -19.27
C ALA A 44 24.51 -8.48 -18.10
N MET A 45 24.01 -7.27 -18.37
CA MET A 45 23.66 -6.29 -17.34
C MET A 45 22.62 -6.76 -16.29
N PRO A 46 21.60 -7.60 -16.62
CA PRO A 46 20.67 -8.07 -15.60
C PRO A 46 21.32 -8.86 -14.45
N GLU A 47 22.44 -9.53 -14.70
CA GLU A 47 23.17 -10.32 -13.70
C GLU A 47 23.66 -9.46 -12.53
N VAL A 48 23.78 -8.14 -12.70
CA VAL A 48 24.17 -7.19 -11.65
C VAL A 48 23.08 -6.99 -10.60
N TYR A 49 21.81 -7.26 -10.96
CA TYR A 49 20.64 -6.93 -10.14
C TYR A 49 19.80 -8.14 -9.74
N ILE A 50 19.88 -9.22 -10.50
CA ILE A 50 19.10 -10.44 -10.27
C ILE A 50 20.03 -11.52 -9.73
N HIS A 51 19.82 -11.87 -8.47
CA HIS A 51 20.52 -12.97 -7.81
C HIS A 51 19.46 -13.88 -7.18
N LEU A 52 19.03 -14.93 -7.90
CA LEU A 52 18.13 -15.93 -7.34
C LEU A 52 18.92 -16.87 -6.42
N SER A 53 18.54 -16.94 -5.15
CA SER A 53 18.97 -18.03 -4.29
C SER A 53 18.08 -19.26 -4.49
N GLY A 54 18.59 -20.46 -4.14
CA GLY A 54 17.77 -21.67 -4.20
C GLY A 54 16.54 -21.62 -3.29
N ALA A 55 16.61 -20.88 -2.18
CA ALA A 55 15.49 -20.67 -1.26
C ALA A 55 14.40 -19.77 -1.87
N ASP A 56 14.77 -18.79 -2.70
CA ASP A 56 13.79 -17.92 -3.38
C ASP A 56 12.99 -18.70 -4.43
N VAL A 57 13.67 -19.61 -5.12
CA VAL A 57 13.03 -20.52 -6.08
C VAL A 57 12.06 -21.45 -5.37
N GLU A 58 12.47 -22.07 -4.26
CA GLU A 58 11.62 -22.97 -3.47
C GLU A 58 10.38 -22.25 -2.92
N ARG A 59 10.56 -21.04 -2.38
CA ARG A 59 9.44 -20.22 -1.91
C ARG A 59 8.44 -19.94 -3.02
N LYS A 60 8.92 -19.51 -4.20
CA LYS A 60 8.06 -19.23 -5.35
C LYS A 60 7.26 -20.46 -5.80
N PHE A 61 7.88 -21.64 -5.79
CA PHE A 61 7.16 -22.90 -6.06
C PHE A 61 6.05 -23.17 -5.05
N LEU A 62 6.28 -22.87 -3.77
CA LEU A 62 5.29 -23.06 -2.72
C LEU A 62 4.16 -22.01 -2.80
N GLU A 63 4.47 -20.75 -3.15
CA GLU A 63 3.49 -19.69 -3.44
C GLU A 63 2.62 -20.05 -4.65
N ASP A 64 3.23 -20.43 -5.78
CA ASP A 64 2.52 -20.84 -7.01
C ASP A 64 1.62 -22.07 -6.77
N ALA A 65 2.02 -22.97 -5.86
CA ALA A 65 1.23 -24.13 -5.46
C ALA A 65 0.17 -23.82 -4.38
N GLY A 66 0.12 -22.58 -3.86
CA GLY A 66 -0.84 -22.14 -2.85
C GLY A 66 -0.55 -22.63 -1.43
N PHE A 67 0.69 -23.03 -1.13
CA PHE A 67 1.11 -23.46 0.21
C PHE A 67 1.60 -22.31 1.10
N ILE A 68 1.91 -21.15 0.51
CA ILE A 68 2.32 -19.93 1.20
C ILE A 68 1.44 -18.79 0.71
N ASP A 69 0.82 -18.05 1.64
CA ASP A 69 0.12 -16.82 1.32
C ASP A 69 1.13 -15.68 1.12
N GLU A 70 0.91 -14.84 0.10
CA GLU A 70 1.58 -13.55 -0.10
C GLU A 70 1.27 -12.64 1.10
N THR A 71 1.98 -12.85 2.20
CA THR A 71 1.94 -11.98 3.36
C THR A 71 3.10 -11.00 3.20
N PRO A 72 2.86 -9.80 2.63
CA PRO A 72 3.90 -8.79 2.55
C PRO A 72 4.38 -8.47 3.96
N ASP A 73 5.69 -8.39 4.15
CA ASP A 73 6.25 -7.93 5.41
C ASP A 73 5.70 -6.53 5.69
N PRO A 74 5.09 -6.27 6.87
CA PRO A 74 4.60 -4.94 7.21
C PRO A 74 5.67 -3.84 7.10
N ALA A 75 6.96 -4.17 7.18
CA ALA A 75 8.05 -3.23 6.92
C ALA A 75 8.08 -2.72 5.47
N ASP A 76 7.68 -3.54 4.49
CA ASP A 76 7.75 -3.21 3.08
C ASP A 76 6.55 -2.35 2.60
N ALA A 77 5.45 -2.34 3.35
CA ALA A 77 4.25 -1.56 3.04
C ALA A 77 4.27 -0.13 3.62
N ALA A 78 5.35 0.28 4.29
CA ALA A 78 5.38 1.46 5.14
C ALA A 78 5.03 2.79 4.42
N LEU A 79 5.30 2.89 3.11
CA LEU A 79 5.03 4.10 2.32
C LEU A 79 4.01 3.88 1.19
N GLU A 80 3.38 2.71 1.14
CA GLU A 80 2.38 2.45 0.09
C GLU A 80 1.10 3.25 0.34
N PRO A 81 0.47 3.77 -0.72
CA PRO A 81 -0.80 4.48 -0.60
C PRO A 81 -1.91 3.53 -0.12
N ARG A 82 -2.75 4.01 0.80
CA ARG A 82 -3.88 3.24 1.33
C ARG A 82 -5.09 3.36 0.40
N GLN A 83 -5.53 2.23 -0.15
CA GLN A 83 -6.76 2.20 -0.95
C GLN A 83 -8.00 2.21 -0.06
N CYS A 84 -8.91 3.16 -0.28
CA CYS A 84 -10.18 3.21 0.45
C CYS A 84 -11.05 1.99 0.11
N PRO A 85 -11.55 1.23 1.10
CA PRO A 85 -12.39 0.06 0.83
C PRO A 85 -13.75 0.44 0.21
N ARG A 86 -14.23 1.66 0.49
CA ARG A 86 -15.54 2.17 0.07
C ARG A 86 -15.53 2.76 -1.34
N CYS A 87 -14.69 3.76 -1.60
CA CYS A 87 -14.67 4.50 -2.88
C CYS A 87 -13.46 4.19 -3.77
N LYS A 88 -12.54 3.32 -3.33
CA LYS A 88 -11.32 2.92 -4.04
C LYS A 88 -10.30 4.03 -4.33
N ASN A 89 -10.50 5.25 -3.80
CA ASN A 89 -9.50 6.31 -3.86
C ASN A 89 -8.19 5.88 -3.17
N LEU A 90 -7.05 6.20 -3.78
CA LEU A 90 -5.72 6.02 -3.19
C LEU A 90 -5.40 7.22 -2.30
N ASN A 91 -5.16 6.97 -1.02
CA ASN A 91 -4.84 7.99 -0.02
C ASN A 91 -3.37 7.87 0.39
N ALA A 92 -2.83 8.92 1.01
CA ALA A 92 -1.48 8.87 1.57
C ALA A 92 -1.33 7.70 2.58
N HIS A 93 -0.11 7.19 2.71
CA HIS A 93 0.19 6.03 3.57
C HIS A 93 -0.19 6.26 5.05
N ASP A 94 -0.19 7.51 5.50
CA ASP A 94 -0.51 7.98 6.84
C ASP A 94 -1.93 8.53 6.97
N ALA A 95 -2.75 8.44 5.93
CA ALA A 95 -4.11 8.97 5.94
C ALA A 95 -5.02 8.20 6.92
N LEU A 96 -5.58 8.93 7.89
CA LEU A 96 -6.58 8.41 8.84
C LEU A 96 -7.98 8.30 8.22
N TYR A 97 -8.30 9.19 7.29
CA TYR A 97 -9.60 9.30 6.62
C TYR A 97 -9.42 9.40 5.11
N CYS A 98 -10.42 8.94 4.36
CA CYS A 98 -10.43 9.07 2.91
C CYS A 98 -10.66 10.52 2.48
N ALA A 99 -9.80 11.04 1.61
CA ALA A 99 -9.92 12.40 1.07
C ALA A 99 -11.18 12.63 0.21
N THR A 100 -11.77 11.56 -0.34
CA THR A 100 -12.93 11.64 -1.24
C THR A 100 -14.25 11.39 -0.53
N CYS A 101 -14.33 10.35 0.30
CA CYS A 101 -15.61 9.91 0.90
C CYS A 101 -15.62 9.92 2.44
N SER A 102 -14.59 10.51 3.05
CA SER A 102 -14.42 10.66 4.51
C SER A 102 -14.50 9.38 5.34
N MET A 103 -14.42 8.20 4.72
CA MET A 103 -14.38 6.91 5.41
C MET A 103 -13.12 6.82 6.28
N ALA A 104 -13.26 6.36 7.53
CA ALA A 104 -12.12 6.01 8.38
C ALA A 104 -11.33 4.85 7.74
N LEU A 105 -10.02 5.02 7.61
CA LEU A 105 -9.12 4.06 6.95
C LEU A 105 -8.34 3.19 7.95
N VAL A 106 -8.31 3.59 9.23
CA VAL A 106 -7.63 2.89 10.31
C VAL A 106 -8.55 2.72 11.51
N GLU A 107 -8.31 1.67 12.29
CA GLU A 107 -9.14 1.31 13.45
C GLU A 107 -9.27 2.46 14.47
N GLU A 108 -8.17 3.15 14.77
CA GLU A 108 -8.17 4.28 15.70
C GLU A 108 -9.09 5.41 15.25
N ALA A 109 -9.12 5.70 13.93
CA ALA A 109 -9.96 6.73 13.35
C ALA A 109 -11.44 6.32 13.39
N ALA A 110 -11.72 5.03 13.18
CA ALA A 110 -13.07 4.48 13.31
C ALA A 110 -13.56 4.58 14.76
N ARG A 111 -12.73 4.16 15.73
CA ARG A 111 -13.06 4.23 17.16
C ARG A 111 -13.35 5.66 17.61
N LYS A 112 -12.54 6.64 17.18
CA LYS A 112 -12.79 8.07 17.47
C LYS A 112 -14.14 8.57 16.94
N VAL A 113 -14.52 8.15 15.73
CA VAL A 113 -15.82 8.52 15.16
C VAL A 113 -16.95 7.91 15.98
N ASP A 114 -16.86 6.64 16.34
CA ASP A 114 -17.87 5.97 17.16
C ASP A 114 -17.99 6.60 18.55
N GLU A 115 -16.87 6.83 19.23
CA GLU A 115 -16.82 7.51 20.53
C GLU A 115 -17.49 8.89 20.47
N SER A 116 -17.13 9.72 19.48
CA SER A 116 -17.72 11.06 19.31
C SER A 116 -19.21 11.02 19.02
N THR A 117 -19.67 10.00 18.28
CA THR A 117 -21.08 9.81 17.94
C THR A 117 -21.87 9.38 19.18
N GLU A 118 -21.33 8.48 19.98
CA GLU A 118 -21.94 8.03 21.24
C GLU A 118 -22.00 9.15 22.28
N GLU A 119 -20.98 9.99 22.37
CA GLU A 119 -20.99 11.16 23.24
C GLU A 119 -22.06 12.18 22.79
N ALA A 120 -22.14 12.47 21.49
CA ALA A 120 -23.19 13.33 20.95
C ALA A 120 -24.60 12.81 21.26
N ARG A 121 -24.81 11.48 21.16
CA ARG A 121 -26.10 10.83 21.47
C ARG A 121 -26.56 11.02 22.91
N LYS A 122 -25.64 11.18 23.86
CA LYS A 122 -25.96 11.41 25.28
C LYS A 122 -26.44 12.83 25.56
N SER A 123 -26.16 13.78 24.68
CA SER A 123 -26.57 15.17 24.88
C SER A 123 -28.10 15.33 24.72
N GLY A 124 -28.71 16.10 25.62
CA GLY A 124 -30.15 16.42 25.53
C GLY A 124 -30.50 17.21 24.27
N GLU A 125 -29.57 18.05 23.79
CA GLU A 125 -29.70 18.84 22.57
C GLU A 125 -29.80 17.95 21.33
N TYR A 126 -29.00 16.88 21.23
CA TYR A 126 -29.07 15.93 20.13
C TYR A 126 -30.45 15.27 20.00
N LEU A 127 -31.07 14.89 21.13
CA LEU A 127 -32.42 14.32 21.13
C LEU A 127 -33.49 15.34 20.69
N GLN A 128 -33.34 16.61 21.09
CA GLN A 128 -34.24 17.67 20.66
C GLN A 128 -34.12 17.91 19.15
N LEU A 129 -32.89 17.98 18.63
CA LEU A 129 -32.61 18.16 17.21
C LEU A 129 -33.15 16.99 16.37
N LEU A 130 -32.96 15.76 16.84
CA LEU A 130 -33.51 14.56 16.20
C LEU A 130 -35.04 14.56 16.14
N LYS A 131 -35.71 15.03 17.20
CA LYS A 131 -37.17 15.14 17.21
C LYS A 131 -37.66 16.17 16.19
N ALA A 132 -37.00 17.32 16.11
CA ALA A 132 -37.33 18.36 15.12
C ALA A 132 -37.15 17.83 13.69
N LEU A 133 -36.01 17.18 13.40
CA LEU A 133 -35.73 16.55 12.10
C LEU A 133 -36.78 15.50 11.70
N LYS A 134 -37.23 14.66 12.65
CA LYS A 134 -38.28 13.67 12.37
C LYS A 134 -39.61 14.32 12.05
N ALA A 135 -39.98 15.36 12.80
CA ALA A 135 -41.19 16.13 12.53
C ALA A 135 -41.18 16.78 11.14
N ASP A 136 -40.05 17.37 10.74
CA ASP A 136 -39.86 17.99 9.41
C ASP A 136 -39.95 16.95 8.27
N LEU A 137 -39.49 15.72 8.52
CA LEU A 137 -39.56 14.60 7.57
C LEU A 137 -40.90 13.86 7.59
N GLY A 138 -41.83 14.23 8.47
CA GLY A 138 -43.14 13.58 8.61
C GLY A 138 -43.11 12.16 9.17
N LEU A 139 -42.07 11.83 9.95
CA LEU A 139 -41.84 10.52 10.60
C LEU A 139 -42.30 10.49 12.06
#